data_AF-A0A378N7B8-F1
#
_entry.id   AF-A0A378N7B8-F1
#
_cell.length_a   1.000
_cell.length_b   1.000
_cell.length_c   1.000
_cell.angle_alpha   90.00
_cell.angle_beta   90.00
_cell.angle_gamma   90.00
#
_symmetry.space_group_name_H-M   'P 1'
#
loop_
_entity.id
_entity.type
_entity.pdbx_description
1 polymer ?
#
loop_
_entity_poly.entity_id
_entity_poly.type
_entity_poly.pdbx_seq_one_letter_code
_entity_poly.pdbx_strand_id
1 'polypeptide(L)' 'MLSAFPYENFCFEYPTKIIEFFFYLVEEWVNEPYGREGQEGFWIAQSDLDEGAFPPANAN' A
#
# COMPACT_ATOMS: atom_id res chain seq x y z
N MET A 1 -14.44 9.95 -12.94
CA MET A 1 -15.14 9.52 -11.71
C MET A 1 -14.04 8.85 -10.93
N LEU A 2 -13.67 9.37 -9.77
CA LEU A 2 -12.49 8.86 -9.06
C LEU A 2 -12.56 7.33 -8.94
N SER A 3 -11.59 6.66 -9.52
CA SER A 3 -11.55 5.22 -9.70
C SER A 3 -10.49 4.61 -8.79
N ALA A 4 -10.97 3.90 -7.78
CA ALA A 4 -10.18 3.02 -6.94
C ALA A 4 -10.78 1.62 -7.02
N PHE A 5 -9.99 0.65 -7.45
CA PHE A 5 -10.43 -0.73 -7.62
C PHE A 5 -9.79 -1.63 -6.56
N PRO A 6 -10.53 -2.55 -5.92
CA PRO A 6 -9.92 -3.59 -5.10
C PRO A 6 -8.91 -4.38 -5.95
N TYR A 7 -7.67 -4.44 -5.49
CA TYR A 7 -6.59 -5.12 -6.19
C TYR A 7 -6.30 -6.48 -5.55
N GLU A 8 -6.03 -6.48 -4.25
CA GLU A 8 -5.68 -7.70 -3.51
C GLU A 8 -6.11 -7.59 -2.05
N ASN A 9 -6.36 -8.73 -1.42
CA ASN A 9 -6.56 -8.82 0.02
C ASN A 9 -5.59 -9.85 0.61
N PHE A 10 -5.01 -9.52 1.75
CA PHE A 10 -4.10 -10.41 2.48
C PHE A 10 -4.55 -10.48 3.93
N CYS A 11 -4.66 -11.69 4.48
CA CYS A 11 -5.03 -11.91 5.86
C CYS A 11 -3.94 -12.75 6.54
N PHE A 12 -3.52 -12.31 7.72
CA PHE A 12 -2.57 -13.03 8.55
C PHE A 12 -3.09 -13.16 9.99
N GLU A 13 -3.15 -14.40 10.46
CA GLU A 13 -3.59 -14.73 11.81
C GLU A 13 -2.39 -14.98 12.73
N TYR A 14 -2.20 -14.11 13.71
CA TYR A 14 -1.32 -14.37 14.86
C TYR A 14 -2.12 -15.03 15.99
N PRO A 15 -1.45 -15.67 16.97
CA PRO A 15 -2.14 -16.29 18.11
C PRO A 15 -3.05 -15.34 18.92
N THR A 16 -2.80 -14.03 18.87
CA THR A 16 -3.54 -13.03 19.67
C THR A 16 -4.25 -11.96 18.85
N LYS A 17 -4.08 -11.94 17.52
CA LYS A 17 -4.67 -10.92 16.65
C LYS A 17 -4.73 -11.39 15.20
N ILE A 18 -5.68 -10.85 14.45
CA ILE A 18 -5.78 -11.02 13.01
C ILE A 18 -5.45 -9.67 12.37
N ILE A 19 -4.65 -9.68 11.30
CA ILE A 19 -4.37 -8.50 10.50
C ILE A 19 -4.90 -8.75 9.09
N GLU A 20 -5.77 -7.85 8.63
CA GLU A 20 -6.28 -7.84 7.26
C GLU A 20 -5.78 -6.60 6.52
N PHE A 21 -5.22 -6.83 5.34
CA PHE A 21 -4.78 -5.80 4.41
C PHE A 21 -5.67 -5.83 3.18
N PHE A 22 -6.14 -4.65 2.78
CA PHE A 22 -6.88 -4.43 1.54
C PHE A 22 -6.08 -3.47 0.67
N PHE A 23 -5.56 -3.97 -0.44
CA PHE A 23 -4.83 -3.19 -1.42
C PHE A 23 -5.80 -2.69 -2.50
N TYR A 24 -5.74 -1.40 -2.80
CA TYR A 24 -6.54 -0.78 -3.85
C TYR A 24 -5.62 -0.19 -4.91
N LEU A 25 -5.95 -0.42 -6.18
CA LEU A 25 -5.32 0.27 -7.30
C LEU A 25 -6.07 1.60 -7.51
N VAL A 26 -5.38 2.71 -7.26
CA VAL A 26 -5.92 4.07 -7.40
C VAL A 26 -5.27 4.73 -8.62
N GLU A 27 -6.06 4.96 -9.67
CA GLU A 27 -5.58 5.53 -10.93
C GLU A 27 -6.01 6.99 -11.13
N GLU A 28 -7.04 7.43 -10.41
CA GLU A 28 -7.52 8.82 -10.43
C GLU A 28 -7.61 9.39 -9.00
N TRP A 29 -7.12 10.61 -8.81
CA TRP A 29 -7.22 11.36 -7.57
C TRP A 29 -7.37 12.86 -7.85
N VAL A 30 -7.70 13.64 -6.81
CA VAL A 30 -7.82 15.11 -6.91
C VAL A 30 -6.63 15.75 -6.21
N ASN A 31 -6.00 16.74 -6.86
CA ASN A 31 -4.77 17.41 -6.42
C ASN A 31 -3.55 16.47 -6.39
N GLU A 32 -2.45 16.89 -5.75
CA GLU A 32 -1.23 16.10 -5.65
C GLU A 32 -1.16 15.35 -4.31
N PRO A 33 -0.73 14.08 -4.27
CA PRO A 33 -0.45 13.37 -3.03
C PRO A 33 0.65 14.06 -2.21
N TYR A 34 0.46 14.15 -0.90
CA TYR A 34 1.40 14.79 0.00
C TYR A 34 1.34 14.20 1.41
N GLY A 35 2.40 14.42 2.19
CA GLY A 35 2.51 13.99 3.58
C GLY A 35 1.64 14.80 4.53
N ARG A 36 0.38 14.40 4.72
CA ARG A 36 -0.59 15.12 5.57
C ARG A 36 -0.15 15.26 7.03
N GLU A 37 0.62 14.31 7.54
CA GLU A 37 1.13 14.23 8.92
C GLU A 37 2.65 14.44 8.98
N GLY A 38 3.25 15.04 7.93
CA GLY A 38 4.69 15.27 7.85
C GLY A 38 5.50 14.05 7.41
N GLN A 39 4.85 12.98 6.96
CA GLN A 39 5.51 11.84 6.34
C GLN A 39 6.14 12.23 5.00
N GLU A 40 7.34 11.73 4.74
CA GLU A 40 7.98 11.85 3.43
C GLU A 40 7.31 10.91 2.43
N GLY A 41 7.19 11.35 1.18
CA GLY A 41 6.61 10.57 0.09
C GLY A 41 7.25 10.98 -1.23
N PHE A 42 7.39 10.01 -2.14
CA PHE A 42 7.98 10.23 -3.45
C PHE A 42 7.36 9.30 -4.48
N TRP A 43 7.49 9.67 -5.75
CA TRP A 43 7.10 8.82 -6.88
C TRP A 43 8.25 7.90 -7.26
N ILE A 44 7.94 6.63 -7.54
CA ILE A 44 8.90 5.63 -8.01
C ILE A 44 8.27 4.84 -9.17
N ALA A 45 9.07 4.48 -10.17
CA ALA A 45 8.62 3.58 -11.22
C ALA A 45 8.41 2.19 -10.66
N GLN A 46 7.36 1.49 -11.11
CA GLN A 46 7.06 0.14 -10.62
C GLN A 46 8.23 -0.84 -10.82
N SER A 47 9.00 -0.67 -11.90
CA SER A 47 10.20 -1.46 -12.19
C SER A 47 11.33 -1.29 -11.19
N ASP A 48 11.32 -0.19 -10.45
CA ASP A 48 12.41 0.21 -9.55
C ASP A 48 12.05 -0.08 -8.08
N LEU A 49 10.90 -0.71 -7.83
CA LEU A 49 10.48 -1.13 -6.50
C LEU A 49 11.44 -2.16 -5.93
N ASP A 50 11.99 -1.85 -4.76
CA ASP A 50 12.79 -2.77 -3.96
C ASP A 50 11.92 -3.39 -2.87
N GLU A 51 11.69 -4.71 -2.95
CA GLU A 51 10.92 -5.44 -1.94
C GLU A 51 11.51 -5.31 -0.52
N GLY A 52 12.84 -5.15 -0.40
CA GLY A 52 13.53 -4.97 0.87
C GLY A 52 13.27 -3.61 1.53
N ALA A 53 12.73 -2.64 0.80
CA ALA A 53 12.32 -1.34 1.32
C ALA A 53 10.90 -1.34 1.92
N PHE A 54 10.13 -2.42 1.72
CA PHE A 54 8.79 -2.58 2.28
C PHE A 54 8.82 -3.43 3.56
N PRO A 55 7.86 -3.25 4.49
CA PRO A 55 7.73 -4.16 5.63
C PRO A 55 7.55 -5.60 5.16
N PRO A 56 8.07 -6.60 5.91
CA PRO A 56 7.96 -8.00 5.55
C PRO A 56 6.50 -8.48 5.70
N ALA A 57 5.69 -8.28 4.67
CA ALA A 57 4.32 -8.79 4.61
C ALA A 57 4.28 -10.28 4.20
N ASN A 58 5.28 -10.72 3.42
CA ASN A 58 5.35 -12.06 2.83
C ASN A 58 6.43 -12.96 3.45
N ALA A 59 7.11 -12.49 4.50
CA ALA A 59 8.12 -13.29 5.19
C ALA A 59 7.40 -14.35 6.03
N ASN A 60 7.41 -15.59 5.52
CA ASN A 60 6.97 -16.78 6.25
C ASN A 60 7.69 -16.95 7.59
#